data_AF-A0A069D4Z8-F1
#
_entry.id   AF-A0A069D4Z8-F1
#
_cell.length_a   1.000
_cell.length_b   1.000
_cell.length_c   1.000
_cell.angle_alpha   90.00
_cell.angle_beta   90.00
_cell.angle_gamma   90.00
#
_symmetry.space_group_name_H-M   'P 1'
#
loop_
_entity.id
_entity.type
_entity.pdbx_description
1 polymer ?
#
loop_
_entity_poly.entity_id
_entity_poly.type
_entity_poly.pdbx_seq_one_letter_code
_entity_poly.pdbx_strand_id
1 'polypeptide(L)'
;MNGIRRHLFWIYVRKTIYALILGFIGSILGAYFQNQNWREQNELSKLETDRKKAEEIFSELSTLMGDRQYKTIKLLSSYKQGDSLKIRANRESLCLQLEMWGAQKDRLHALVDGYFGKECSDYFMRNIQPRFALSGNLILSKPVDNINRIENILAQIGAHIFILNKKMINAIKEDKIGRFISKSRE
;
A
#
# COMPACT_ATOMS: atom_id res chain seq x y z
N MET A 1 -5.24 -30.62 75.95
CA MET A 1 -4.32 -30.49 74.79
C MET A 1 -4.96 -30.64 73.41
N ASN A 2 -6.24 -31.06 73.27
CA ASN A 2 -6.86 -31.30 71.94
C ASN A 2 -7.47 -30.06 71.27
N GLY A 3 -7.82 -29.00 72.02
CA GLY A 3 -8.42 -27.77 71.47
C GLY A 3 -7.45 -26.89 70.68
N ILE A 4 -6.22 -26.72 71.18
CA ILE A 4 -5.18 -25.88 70.55
C ILE A 4 -4.70 -26.48 69.22
N ARG A 5 -4.54 -27.81 69.15
CA ARG A 5 -4.22 -28.53 67.89
C ARG A 5 -5.33 -28.40 66.85
N ARG A 6 -6.61 -28.46 67.25
CA ARG A 6 -7.76 -28.25 66.34
C ARG A 6 -7.79 -26.81 65.81
N HIS A 7 -7.50 -25.84 66.65
CA HIS A 7 -7.50 -24.43 66.26
C HIS A 7 -6.35 -24.10 65.29
N LEU A 8 -5.15 -24.64 65.52
CA LEU A 8 -4.02 -24.51 64.59
C LEU A 8 -4.31 -25.19 63.25
N PHE A 9 -4.88 -26.40 63.26
CA PHE A 9 -5.28 -27.11 62.05
C PHE A 9 -6.23 -26.29 61.16
N TRP A 10 -7.27 -25.69 61.74
CA TRP A 10 -8.21 -24.84 60.99
C TRP A 10 -7.57 -23.55 60.45
N ILE A 11 -6.58 -22.98 61.13
CA ILE A 11 -5.81 -21.83 60.64
C ILE A 11 -5.01 -22.22 59.39
N TYR A 12 -4.34 -23.38 59.41
CA TYR A 12 -3.58 -23.86 58.25
C TYR A 12 -4.49 -24.15 57.06
N VAL A 13 -5.60 -24.85 57.26
CA VAL A 13 -6.60 -25.15 56.21
C VAL A 13 -7.15 -23.87 55.57
N ARG A 14 -7.50 -22.86 56.39
CA ARG A 14 -7.95 -21.56 55.87
C ARG A 14 -6.89 -20.90 55.00
N LYS A 15 -5.62 -20.89 55.42
CA LYS A 15 -4.52 -20.33 54.63
C LYS A 15 -4.35 -21.05 53.29
N THR A 16 -4.47 -22.37 53.25
CA THR A 16 -4.39 -23.15 52.00
C THR A 16 -5.54 -22.82 51.06
N ILE A 17 -6.76 -22.69 51.59
CA ILE A 17 -7.94 -22.30 50.80
C ILE A 17 -7.77 -20.90 50.21
N TYR A 18 -7.28 -19.92 50.99
CA TYR A 18 -7.00 -18.58 50.48
C TYR A 18 -5.94 -18.59 49.38
N ALA A 19 -4.88 -19.38 49.53
CA ALA A 19 -3.85 -19.51 48.50
C ALA A 19 -4.40 -20.15 47.20
N LEU A 20 -5.27 -21.15 47.30
CA LEU A 20 -5.93 -21.77 46.15
C LEU A 20 -6.87 -20.79 45.44
N ILE A 21 -7.66 -20.02 46.19
CA ILE A 21 -8.55 -18.99 45.61
C ILE A 21 -7.73 -17.91 44.91
N LEU A 22 -6.66 -17.42 45.54
CA LEU A 22 -5.77 -16.43 44.92
C LEU A 22 -5.08 -16.98 43.67
N GLY A 23 -4.63 -18.24 43.70
CA GLY A 23 -4.06 -18.91 42.53
C GLY A 23 -5.06 -19.07 41.40
N PHE A 24 -6.31 -19.41 41.70
CA PHE A 24 -7.39 -19.53 40.72
C PHE A 24 -7.76 -18.19 40.10
N ILE A 25 -7.95 -17.15 40.92
CA ILE A 25 -8.23 -15.78 40.46
C ILE A 25 -7.06 -15.25 39.61
N GLY A 26 -5.82 -15.46 40.07
CA GLY A 26 -4.62 -15.09 39.32
C GLY A 26 -4.50 -15.80 37.98
N SER A 27 -4.88 -17.09 37.91
CA SER A 27 -4.89 -17.85 36.66
C SER A 27 -5.94 -17.34 35.68
N ILE A 28 -7.16 -17.03 36.15
CA ILE A 28 -8.21 -16.45 35.30
C ILE A 28 -7.81 -15.07 34.79
N LEU A 29 -7.33 -14.19 35.67
CA LEU A 29 -6.88 -12.85 35.29
C LEU A 29 -5.70 -12.93 34.32
N GLY A 30 -4.73 -13.80 34.59
CA GLY A 30 -3.59 -14.04 33.70
C GLY A 30 -4.04 -14.50 32.30
N ALA A 31 -4.95 -15.47 32.23
CA ALA A 31 -5.50 -15.94 30.96
C ALA A 31 -6.26 -14.84 30.20
N TYR A 32 -7.02 -14.00 30.91
CA TYR A 32 -7.73 -12.87 30.32
C TYR A 32 -6.78 -11.85 29.71
N PHE A 33 -5.78 -11.38 30.47
CA PHE A 33 -4.79 -10.42 29.99
C PHE A 33 -3.92 -10.99 28.87
N GLN A 34 -3.56 -12.27 28.93
CA GLN A 34 -2.79 -12.92 27.86
C GLN A 34 -3.58 -12.98 26.56
N ASN A 35 -4.88 -13.32 26.62
CA ASN A 35 -5.75 -13.33 25.44
C ASN A 35 -5.95 -11.92 24.87
N GLN A 36 -6.12 -10.91 25.72
CA GLN A 36 -6.23 -9.52 25.27
C GLN A 36 -4.95 -9.05 24.58
N ASN A 37 -3.79 -9.23 25.21
CA ASN A 37 -2.49 -8.88 24.63
C ASN A 37 -2.25 -9.61 23.30
N TRP A 38 -2.60 -10.90 23.21
CA TRP A 38 -2.45 -11.66 21.97
C TRP A 38 -3.31 -11.10 20.83
N ARG A 39 -4.55 -10.68 21.13
CA ARG A 39 -5.43 -10.03 20.14
C ARG A 39 -4.86 -8.71 19.66
N GLU A 40 -4.42 -7.85 20.58
CA GLU A 40 -3.82 -6.55 20.26
C GLU A 40 -2.55 -6.72 19.42
N GLN A 41 -1.65 -7.63 19.81
CA GLN A 41 -0.44 -7.93 19.03
C GLN A 41 -0.75 -8.47 17.63
N ASN A 42 -1.75 -9.33 17.51
CA ASN A 42 -2.18 -9.86 16.21
C ASN A 42 -2.78 -8.78 15.31
N GLU A 43 -3.56 -7.84 15.86
CA GLU A 43 -4.07 -6.70 15.09
C GLU A 43 -2.96 -5.76 14.62
N LEU A 44 -2.02 -5.42 15.50
CA LEU A 44 -0.84 -4.61 15.14
C LEU A 44 0.01 -5.29 14.06
N SER A 45 0.24 -6.60 14.18
CA SER A 45 0.99 -7.36 13.18
C SER A 45 0.30 -7.38 11.80
N LYS A 46 -1.03 -7.52 11.77
CA LYS A 46 -1.81 -7.44 10.52
C LYS A 46 -1.73 -6.05 9.91
N LEU A 47 -1.83 -5.00 10.71
CA LEU A 47 -1.72 -3.62 10.25
C LEU A 47 -0.33 -3.36 9.65
N GLU A 48 0.73 -3.77 10.34
CA GLU A 48 2.10 -3.60 9.82
C GLU A 48 2.33 -4.39 8.54
N THR A 49 1.75 -5.59 8.42
CA THR A 49 1.81 -6.38 7.19
C THR A 49 1.10 -5.69 6.04
N ASP A 50 -0.10 -5.16 6.27
CA ASP A 50 -0.86 -4.44 5.25
C ASP A 50 -0.15 -3.13 4.85
N ARG A 51 0.51 -2.46 5.80
CA ARG A 51 1.36 -1.29 5.55
C ARG A 51 2.55 -1.58 4.67
N LYS A 52 3.32 -2.63 4.97
CA LYS A 52 4.46 -3.03 4.14
C LYS A 52 4.02 -3.33 2.71
N LYS A 53 2.93 -4.08 2.54
CA LYS A 53 2.37 -4.36 1.22
C LYS A 53 1.89 -3.11 0.50
N ALA A 54 1.22 -2.19 1.20
CA ALA A 54 0.80 -0.92 0.62
C ALA A 54 2.02 -0.09 0.16
N GLU A 55 3.08 -0.01 0.97
CA GLU A 55 4.34 0.66 0.62
C GLU A 55 5.00 0.02 -0.61
N GLU A 56 5.03 -1.31 -0.71
CA GLU A 56 5.52 -2.05 -1.87
C GLU A 56 4.71 -1.73 -3.13
N ILE A 57 3.38 -1.80 -3.06
CA ILE A 57 2.47 -1.48 -4.19
C ILE A 57 2.65 -0.04 -4.63
N PHE A 58 2.74 0.90 -3.68
CA PHE A 58 3.00 2.30 -3.94
C PHE A 58 4.33 2.49 -4.68
N SER A 59 5.39 1.86 -4.18
CA SER A 59 6.73 1.93 -4.77
C SER A 59 6.76 1.37 -6.20
N GLU A 60 6.16 0.19 -6.41
CA GLU A 60 6.04 -0.47 -7.72
C GLU A 60 5.30 0.44 -8.71
N LEU A 61 4.11 0.91 -8.35
CA LEU A 61 3.27 1.72 -9.23
C LEU A 61 3.91 3.09 -9.53
N SER A 62 4.43 3.77 -8.51
CA SER A 62 5.07 5.08 -8.66
C SER A 62 6.30 5.00 -9.57
N THR A 63 7.13 3.96 -9.37
CA THR A 63 8.31 3.72 -10.21
C THR A 63 7.91 3.45 -11.66
N LEU A 64 6.90 2.60 -11.86
CA LEU A 64 6.45 2.24 -13.20
C LEU A 64 5.86 3.43 -13.96
N MET A 65 5.08 4.27 -13.30
CA MET A 65 4.55 5.52 -13.87
C MET A 65 5.67 6.52 -14.18
N GLY A 66 6.62 6.69 -13.25
CA GLY A 66 7.76 7.57 -13.42
C GLY A 66 8.65 7.16 -14.59
N ASP A 67 8.98 5.87 -14.69
CA ASP A 67 9.79 5.31 -15.79
C ASP A 67 9.10 5.50 -17.14
N ARG A 68 7.79 5.23 -17.22
CA ARG A 68 7.01 5.47 -18.45
C ARG A 68 7.05 6.93 -18.87
N GLN A 69 6.79 7.84 -17.93
CA GLN A 69 6.79 9.27 -18.21
C GLN A 69 8.17 9.73 -18.68
N TYR A 70 9.22 9.32 -17.98
CA TYR A 70 10.61 9.64 -18.31
C TYR A 70 10.99 9.16 -19.71
N LYS A 71 10.73 7.89 -20.04
CA LYS A 71 11.03 7.32 -21.36
C LYS A 71 10.26 8.03 -22.49
N THR A 72 9.02 8.43 -22.23
CA THR A 72 8.23 9.22 -23.18
C THR A 72 8.84 10.61 -23.41
N ILE A 73 9.24 11.31 -22.33
CA ILE A 73 9.94 12.61 -22.41
C ILE A 73 11.26 12.48 -23.18
N LYS A 74 12.04 11.44 -22.89
CA LYS A 74 13.35 11.20 -23.52
C LYS A 74 13.22 10.96 -25.02
N LEU A 75 12.22 10.17 -25.42
CA LEU A 75 11.91 9.96 -26.84
C LEU A 75 11.45 11.27 -27.51
N LEU A 76 10.60 12.06 -26.83
CA LEU A 76 10.14 13.34 -27.37
C LEU A 76 11.29 14.33 -27.57
N SER A 77 12.21 14.41 -26.60
CA SER A 77 13.43 15.21 -26.70
C SER A 77 14.30 14.78 -27.88
N SER A 78 14.39 13.46 -28.14
CA SER A 78 15.13 12.93 -29.29
C SER A 78 14.49 13.34 -30.62
N TYR A 79 13.16 13.32 -30.70
CA TYR A 79 12.44 13.85 -31.87
C TYR A 79 12.68 15.34 -32.09
N LYS A 80 12.71 16.14 -31.02
CA LYS A 80 13.04 17.58 -31.11
C LYS A 80 14.45 17.84 -31.63
N GLN A 81 15.41 16.98 -31.26
CA GLN A 81 16.82 17.09 -31.68
C GLN A 81 17.06 16.56 -33.10
N GLY A 82 16.14 15.79 -33.68
CA GLY A 82 16.33 15.14 -34.98
C GLY A 82 17.39 14.03 -34.99
N ASP A 83 17.79 13.53 -33.82
CA ASP A 83 18.86 12.52 -33.69
C ASP A 83 18.31 11.11 -33.93
N SER A 84 18.49 10.61 -35.16
CA SER A 84 17.93 9.32 -35.61
C SER A 84 18.37 8.11 -34.77
N LEU A 85 19.62 8.10 -34.28
CA LEU A 85 20.13 7.03 -33.44
C LEU A 85 19.47 7.05 -32.06
N LYS A 86 19.39 8.22 -31.43
CA LYS A 86 18.69 8.37 -30.14
C LYS A 86 17.20 8.08 -30.26
N ILE A 87 16.56 8.48 -31.36
CA ILE A 87 15.14 8.19 -31.61
C ILE A 87 14.92 6.68 -31.61
N ARG A 88 15.74 5.91 -32.35
CA ARG A 88 15.62 4.44 -32.39
C ARG A 88 15.78 3.82 -31.01
N ALA A 89 16.88 4.12 -30.32
CA ALA A 89 17.18 3.54 -29.01
C ALA A 89 16.10 3.89 -27.96
N ASN A 90 15.64 5.15 -27.92
CA ASN A 90 14.62 5.57 -26.96
C ASN A 90 13.23 5.04 -27.33
N ARG A 91 12.95 4.79 -28.61
CA ARG A 91 11.71 4.14 -29.05
C ARG A 91 11.67 2.68 -28.59
N GLU A 92 12.74 1.93 -28.78
CA GLU A 92 12.85 0.54 -28.29
C GLU A 92 12.69 0.48 -26.77
N SER A 93 13.38 1.39 -26.05
CA SER A 93 13.26 1.50 -24.59
C SER A 93 11.82 1.78 -24.13
N LEU A 94 11.09 2.66 -24.84
CA LEU A 94 9.68 2.93 -24.57
C LEU A 94 8.79 1.71 -24.88
N CYS A 95 9.01 1.02 -26.00
CA CYS A 95 8.24 -0.19 -26.35
C CYS A 95 8.34 -1.27 -25.26
N LEU A 96 9.56 -1.56 -24.78
CA LEU A 96 9.76 -2.50 -23.67
C LEU A 96 9.01 -2.08 -22.40
N GLN A 97 9.01 -0.77 -22.09
CA GLN A 97 8.25 -0.25 -20.96
C GLN A 97 6.73 -0.46 -21.16
N LEU A 98 6.22 -0.23 -22.38
CA LEU A 98 4.81 -0.42 -22.69
C LEU A 98 4.36 -1.89 -22.54
N GLU A 99 5.22 -2.84 -22.91
CA GLU A 99 4.98 -4.27 -22.71
C GLU A 99 4.90 -4.61 -21.23
N MET A 100 5.87 -4.15 -20.42
CA MET A 100 5.85 -4.33 -18.97
C MET A 100 4.60 -3.71 -18.34
N TRP A 101 4.23 -2.49 -18.75
CA TRP A 101 3.00 -1.84 -18.31
C TRP A 101 1.77 -2.66 -18.66
N GLY A 102 1.68 -3.12 -19.91
CA GLY A 102 0.58 -3.93 -20.40
C GLY A 102 0.39 -5.21 -19.60
N ALA A 103 1.49 -5.87 -19.22
CA ALA A 103 1.46 -7.10 -18.41
C ALA A 103 1.03 -6.86 -16.96
N GLN A 104 1.30 -5.67 -16.39
CA GLN A 104 1.07 -5.39 -14.98
C GLN A 104 -0.17 -4.55 -14.68
N LYS A 105 -0.71 -3.80 -15.65
CA LYS A 105 -1.74 -2.78 -15.40
C LYS A 105 -2.97 -3.29 -14.66
N ASP A 106 -3.45 -4.49 -14.96
CA ASP A 106 -4.70 -5.03 -14.41
C ASP A 106 -4.48 -5.54 -12.99
N ARG A 107 -3.31 -6.17 -12.75
CA ARG A 107 -2.86 -6.52 -11.40
C ARG A 107 -2.71 -5.27 -10.53
N LEU A 108 -2.00 -4.25 -11.02
CA LEU A 108 -1.78 -3.01 -10.27
C LEU A 108 -3.10 -2.30 -9.99
N HIS A 109 -4.04 -2.27 -10.94
CA HIS A 109 -5.38 -1.75 -10.72
C HIS A 109 -6.12 -2.48 -9.60
N ALA A 110 -6.13 -3.82 -9.61
CA ALA A 110 -6.75 -4.63 -8.55
C ALA A 110 -6.07 -4.42 -7.18
N LEU A 111 -4.74 -4.28 -7.16
CA LEU A 111 -3.99 -4.01 -5.94
C LEU A 111 -4.28 -2.61 -5.38
N VAL A 112 -4.36 -1.59 -6.24
CA VAL A 112 -4.72 -0.23 -5.83
C VAL A 112 -6.15 -0.22 -5.26
N ASP A 113 -7.10 -0.87 -5.91
CA ASP A 113 -8.47 -0.98 -5.42
C ASP A 113 -8.54 -1.68 -4.05
N GLY A 114 -7.85 -2.81 -3.92
CA GLY A 114 -7.85 -3.60 -2.68
C GLY A 114 -7.12 -2.95 -1.50
N TYR A 115 -6.02 -2.23 -1.75
CA TYR A 115 -5.20 -1.66 -0.66
C TYR A 115 -5.41 -0.17 -0.41
N PHE A 116 -5.90 0.59 -1.38
CA PHE A 116 -6.09 2.03 -1.27
C PHE A 116 -7.53 2.47 -1.54
N GLY A 117 -8.40 1.51 -1.87
CA GLY A 117 -9.83 1.72 -2.08
C GLY A 117 -10.17 2.22 -3.49
N LYS A 118 -11.46 2.11 -3.79
CA LYS A 118 -12.05 2.45 -5.08
C LYS A 118 -11.75 3.87 -5.55
N GLU A 119 -11.67 4.85 -4.65
CA GLU A 119 -11.37 6.24 -5.04
C GLU A 119 -9.99 6.37 -5.70
N CYS A 120 -8.95 5.76 -5.11
CA CYS A 120 -7.60 5.77 -5.67
C CYS A 120 -7.56 5.02 -7.01
N SER A 121 -8.26 3.89 -7.07
CA SER A 121 -8.37 3.05 -8.27
C SER A 121 -9.06 3.77 -9.44
N ASP A 122 -10.23 4.35 -9.19
CA ASP A 122 -10.98 5.19 -10.14
C ASP A 122 -10.12 6.38 -10.61
N TYR A 123 -9.38 7.01 -9.69
CA TYR A 123 -8.50 8.13 -10.05
C TYR A 123 -7.41 7.68 -11.01
N PHE A 124 -6.74 6.55 -10.74
CA PHE A 124 -5.72 5.97 -11.61
C PHE A 124 -6.26 5.66 -13.01
N MET A 125 -7.42 4.99 -13.08
CA MET A 125 -8.02 4.58 -14.34
C MET A 125 -8.57 5.75 -15.17
N ARG A 126 -9.09 6.80 -14.53
CA ARG A 126 -9.68 7.94 -15.25
C ARG A 126 -8.65 9.00 -15.61
N ASN A 127 -7.65 9.22 -14.76
CA ASN A 127 -6.75 10.35 -14.92
C ASN A 127 -5.38 9.99 -15.47
N ILE A 128 -4.87 8.79 -15.22
CA ILE A 128 -3.50 8.42 -15.56
C ILE A 128 -3.47 7.52 -16.79
N GLN A 129 -4.17 6.39 -16.77
CA GLN A 129 -4.18 5.40 -17.86
C GLN A 129 -4.52 6.01 -19.23
N PRO A 130 -5.60 6.81 -19.40
CA PRO A 130 -5.99 7.29 -20.72
C PRO A 130 -4.98 8.30 -21.28
N ARG A 131 -4.37 9.11 -20.40
CA ARG A 131 -3.36 10.09 -20.79
C ARG A 131 -2.07 9.41 -21.24
N PHE A 132 -1.64 8.37 -20.52
CA PHE A 132 -0.49 7.56 -20.93
C PHE A 132 -0.72 6.82 -22.25
N ALA A 133 -1.94 6.32 -22.47
CA ALA A 133 -2.32 5.72 -23.75
C ALA A 133 -2.27 6.77 -24.88
N LEU A 134 -2.84 7.95 -24.64
CA LEU A 134 -2.85 9.04 -25.61
C LEU A 134 -1.44 9.53 -25.95
N SER A 135 -0.60 9.80 -24.96
CA SER A 135 0.78 10.25 -25.19
C SER A 135 1.61 9.18 -25.91
N GLY A 136 1.45 7.90 -25.51
CA GLY A 136 2.11 6.76 -26.16
C GLY A 136 1.70 6.60 -27.62
N ASN A 137 0.42 6.74 -27.94
CA ASN A 137 -0.05 6.65 -29.32
C ASN A 137 0.51 7.80 -30.16
N LEU A 138 0.41 9.04 -29.67
CA LEU A 138 0.88 10.22 -30.39
C LEU A 138 2.39 10.18 -30.68
N ILE A 139 3.20 9.79 -29.69
CA ILE A 139 4.65 9.75 -29.83
C ILE A 139 5.15 8.63 -30.75
N LEU A 140 4.38 7.55 -30.89
CA LEU A 140 4.73 6.42 -31.75
C LEU A 140 4.20 6.58 -33.19
N SER A 141 3.08 7.28 -33.39
CA SER A 141 2.44 7.42 -34.71
C SER A 141 2.84 8.69 -35.46
N LYS A 142 2.75 9.86 -34.83
CA LYS A 142 2.94 11.17 -35.48
C LYS A 142 3.61 12.16 -34.52
N PRO A 143 4.86 11.89 -34.08
CA PRO A 143 5.50 12.65 -33.01
C PRO A 143 5.78 14.10 -33.38
N VAL A 144 6.30 14.37 -34.59
CA VAL A 144 6.72 15.72 -35.03
C VAL A 144 5.54 16.69 -35.10
N ASP A 145 4.41 16.24 -35.64
CA ASP A 145 3.20 17.06 -35.77
C ASP A 145 2.51 17.35 -34.41
N ASN A 146 2.86 16.59 -33.37
CA ASN A 146 2.14 16.61 -32.09
C ASN A 146 3.01 17.00 -30.90
N ILE A 147 4.22 17.53 -31.11
CA ILE A 147 5.18 17.83 -30.03
C ILE A 147 4.52 18.60 -28.87
N ASN A 148 3.94 19.77 -29.14
CA ASN A 148 3.32 20.62 -28.11
C ASN A 148 2.17 19.91 -27.39
N ARG A 149 1.39 19.11 -28.13
CA ARG A 149 0.27 18.34 -27.56
C ARG A 149 0.79 17.25 -26.62
N ILE A 150 1.85 16.55 -27.01
CA ILE A 150 2.48 15.51 -26.19
C ILE A 150 3.05 16.14 -24.91
N GLU A 151 3.71 17.29 -24.99
CA GLU A 151 4.23 18.01 -23.81
C GLU A 151 3.13 18.39 -22.82
N ASN A 152 2.03 18.96 -23.32
CA ASN A 152 0.90 19.32 -22.48
C ASN A 152 0.29 18.10 -21.78
N ILE A 153 0.17 16.96 -22.48
CA ILE A 153 -0.31 15.71 -21.89
C ILE A 153 0.67 15.19 -20.83
N LEU A 154 1.98 15.23 -21.11
CA LEU A 154 3.02 14.76 -20.17
C LEU A 154 3.08 15.62 -18.90
N ALA A 155 2.87 16.93 -19.00
CA ALA A 155 2.76 17.81 -17.83
C ALA A 155 1.54 17.44 -16.97
N GLN A 156 0.38 17.20 -17.59
CA GLN A 156 -0.81 16.74 -16.88
C GLN A 156 -0.60 15.38 -16.21
N ILE A 157 0.05 14.43 -16.91
CA ILE A 157 0.42 13.13 -16.33
C ILE A 157 1.25 13.32 -15.07
N GLY A 158 2.26 14.19 -15.10
CA GLY A 158 3.09 14.48 -13.93
C GLY A 158 2.28 15.01 -12.74
N ALA A 159 1.37 15.94 -12.99
CA ALA A 159 0.47 16.46 -11.95
C ALA A 159 -0.45 15.37 -11.38
N HIS A 160 -1.02 14.51 -12.21
CA HIS A 160 -1.89 13.42 -11.78
C HIS A 160 -1.14 12.33 -11.01
N ILE A 161 0.09 11.98 -11.43
CA ILE A 161 0.96 11.06 -10.69
C ILE A 161 1.23 11.62 -9.30
N PHE A 162 1.58 12.91 -9.19
CA PHE A 162 1.82 13.54 -7.90
C PHE A 162 0.58 13.48 -6.99
N ILE A 163 -0.60 13.77 -7.51
CA ILE A 163 -1.86 13.71 -6.75
C ILE A 163 -2.16 12.28 -6.27
N LEU A 164 -2.03 11.28 -7.15
CA LEU A 164 -2.27 9.88 -6.78
C LEU A 164 -1.26 9.42 -5.72
N ASN A 165 0.02 9.71 -5.91
CA ASN A 165 1.07 9.37 -4.95
C ASN A 165 0.79 9.98 -3.57
N LYS A 166 0.37 11.26 -3.53
CA LYS A 166 -0.01 11.93 -2.29
C LYS A 166 -1.21 11.25 -1.61
N LYS A 167 -2.24 10.86 -2.37
CA LYS A 167 -3.40 10.11 -1.85
C LYS A 167 -2.97 8.78 -1.22
N MET A 168 -2.13 8.02 -1.91
CA MET A 168 -1.64 6.72 -1.43
C MET A 168 -0.76 6.85 -0.18
N ILE A 169 0.16 7.82 -0.16
CA ILE A 169 1.00 8.10 1.02
C ILE A 169 0.15 8.50 2.22
N ASN A 170 -0.87 9.35 2.02
CA ASN A 170 -1.76 9.74 3.10
C ASN A 170 -2.57 8.55 3.63
N ALA A 171 -3.07 7.68 2.74
CA ALA A 171 -3.75 6.45 3.15
C ALA A 171 -2.84 5.55 4.01
N ILE A 172 -1.56 5.41 3.64
CA ILE A 172 -0.55 4.68 4.43
C ILE A 172 -0.32 5.34 5.80
N LYS A 173 -0.20 6.66 5.85
CA LYS A 173 0.04 7.41 7.10
C LYS A 173 -1.14 7.36 8.07
N GLU A 174 -2.36 7.32 7.53
CA GLU A 174 -3.59 7.28 8.30
C GLU A 174 -4.07 5.86 8.59
N ASP A 175 -3.27 4.83 8.26
CA ASP A 175 -3.61 3.41 8.40
C ASP A 175 -4.92 3.02 7.68
N LYS A 176 -5.33 3.80 6.67
CA LYS A 176 -6.51 3.58 5.82
C LYS A 176 -6.15 2.71 4.61
N ILE A 177 -5.65 1.52 4.89
CA ILE A 177 -5.12 0.60 3.88
C ILE A 177 -5.61 -0.83 4.07
N GLY A 178 -5.72 -1.57 2.97
CA GLY A 178 -6.13 -2.97 2.98
C GLY A 178 -7.39 -3.22 3.81
N ARG A 179 -7.27 -4.07 4.83
CA ARG A 179 -8.41 -4.45 5.69
C ARG A 179 -8.95 -3.32 6.55
N PHE A 180 -8.20 -2.23 6.69
CA PHE A 180 -8.51 -1.13 7.61
C PHE A 180 -9.13 0.09 6.89
N ILE A 181 -9.31 0.04 5.57
CA ILE A 181 -9.97 1.11 4.80
C ILE A 181 -11.37 1.45 5.36
N SER A 182 -12.16 0.42 5.70
CA SER A 182 -13.56 0.58 6.15
C SER A 182 -13.72 0.88 7.64
N LYS A 183 -12.71 0.61 8.48
CA LYS A 183 -12.77 0.87 9.94
C LYS A 183 -12.76 2.36 10.30
N SER A 184 -12.48 3.25 9.33
CA SER A 184 -12.48 4.71 9.54
C SER A 184 -13.85 5.39 9.45
N ARG A 185 -14.95 4.61 9.30
CA ARG A 185 -16.34 5.10 9.18
C ARG A 185 -17.25 4.74 10.36
N GLU A 186 -16.70 4.17 11.44
CA GLU A 186 -17.39 3.98 12.73
C GLU A 186 -16.79 4.94 13.76
#